data_AF-A0A382C3L5-F1
#
_entry.id   AF-A0A382C3L5-F1
#
_cell.length_a   1.000
_cell.length_b   1.000
_cell.length_c   1.000
_cell.angle_alpha   90.00
_cell.angle_beta   90.00
_cell.angle_gamma   90.00
#
_symmetry.space_group_name_H-M   'P 1'
#
loop_
_entity.id
_entity.type
_entity.pdbx_description
1 polymer ?
#
loop_
_entity_poly.entity_id
_entity_poly.type
_entity_poly.pdbx_seq_one_letter_code
_entity_poly.pdbx_strand_id
1 'polypeptide(L)'
;MNRFEEIFQILSSDSKDDKIKVLESLSQTNNPEIIRKIISKLDDPEIAVRGEAFSSLLLNENKISEFLIQGLSSTNKNIKAFSALVLANREDSDAIPALELLTKDPSSMVRSCA
;
A
#
# COMPACT_ATOMS: atom_id res chain seq x y z
N MET A 1 -21.64 -11.37 10.05
CA MET A 1 -20.33 -10.87 9.59
C MET A 1 -20.41 -9.36 9.59
N ASN A 2 -19.53 -8.67 10.31
CA ASN A 2 -19.50 -7.22 10.25
C ASN A 2 -18.82 -6.76 8.94
N ARG A 3 -19.06 -5.52 8.51
CA ARG A 3 -18.55 -4.99 7.23
C ARG A 3 -17.02 -5.09 7.10
N PHE A 4 -16.27 -5.06 8.22
CA PHE A 4 -14.81 -5.18 8.20
C PHE A 4 -14.36 -6.61 7.89
N GLU A 5 -15.00 -7.60 8.52
CA GLU A 5 -14.74 -9.03 8.27
C GLU A 5 -15.00 -9.37 6.80
N GLU A 6 -16.07 -8.82 6.21
CA GLU A 6 -16.41 -9.01 4.80
C GLU A 6 -15.34 -8.43 3.86
N ILE A 7 -14.91 -7.19 4.09
CA ILE A 7 -13.81 -6.57 3.33
C ILE A 7 -12.55 -7.45 3.42
N PHE A 8 -12.23 -7.94 4.61
CA PHE A 8 -11.00 -8.71 4.83
C PHE A 8 -11.07 -10.09 4.18
N GLN A 9 -12.25 -10.71 4.16
CA GLN A 9 -12.51 -11.94 3.43
C GLN A 9 -12.32 -11.74 1.93
N ILE A 10 -12.93 -10.70 1.35
CA ILE A 10 -12.82 -10.43 -0.09
C ILE A 10 -11.36 -10.14 -0.47
N LEU A 11 -10.64 -9.31 0.31
CA LEU A 11 -9.22 -9.01 0.09
C LEU A 11 -8.27 -10.20 0.29
N SER A 12 -8.78 -11.32 0.83
CA SER A 12 -8.05 -12.58 1.01
C SER A 12 -8.56 -13.68 0.06
N SER A 13 -9.55 -13.39 -0.77
CA SER A 13 -10.12 -14.33 -1.73
C SER A 13 -9.24 -14.47 -2.99
N ASP A 14 -9.48 -15.54 -3.75
CA ASP A 14 -8.81 -15.78 -5.04
C ASP A 14 -9.37 -14.90 -6.17
N SER A 15 -10.51 -14.25 -5.96
CA SER A 15 -11.16 -13.41 -6.98
C SER A 15 -10.45 -12.06 -7.11
N LYS A 16 -9.61 -11.92 -8.15
CA LYS A 16 -8.93 -10.65 -8.44
C LYS A 16 -9.92 -9.50 -8.69
N ASP A 17 -11.04 -9.78 -9.34
CA ASP A 17 -12.01 -8.76 -9.73
C ASP A 17 -12.76 -8.23 -8.49
N ASP A 18 -13.08 -9.09 -7.53
CA ASP A 18 -13.71 -8.67 -6.28
C ASP A 18 -12.72 -7.92 -5.38
N LYS A 19 -11.45 -8.35 -5.37
CA LYS A 19 -10.38 -7.60 -4.69
C LYS A 19 -10.26 -6.18 -5.25
N ILE A 20 -10.24 -6.02 -6.58
CA ILE A 20 -10.13 -4.71 -7.24
C ILE A 20 -11.32 -3.82 -6.88
N LYS A 21 -12.56 -4.32 -7.03
CA LYS A 21 -13.77 -3.54 -6.69
C LYS A 21 -13.77 -3.08 -5.23
N VAL A 22 -13.35 -3.96 -4.32
CA VAL A 22 -13.27 -3.60 -2.89
C VAL A 22 -12.20 -2.54 -2.68
N LEU A 23 -10.99 -2.70 -3.24
CA LEU A 23 -9.93 -1.69 -3.12
C LEU A 23 -10.36 -0.32 -3.64
N GLU A 24 -10.94 -0.26 -4.84
CA GLU A 24 -11.46 0.97 -5.46
C GLU A 24 -12.43 1.70 -4.51
N SER A 25 -13.36 0.95 -3.89
CA SER A 25 -14.35 1.49 -2.95
C SER A 25 -13.75 2.02 -1.64
N LEU A 26 -12.49 1.67 -1.33
CA LEU A 26 -11.78 2.04 -0.10
C LEU A 26 -10.78 3.18 -0.31
N SER A 27 -10.71 3.79 -1.49
CA SER A 27 -9.77 4.86 -1.83
C SER A 27 -9.78 6.05 -0.87
N GLN A 28 -10.90 6.33 -0.19
CA GLN A 28 -11.03 7.45 0.78
C GLN A 28 -11.15 7.00 2.24
N THR A 29 -10.79 5.75 2.57
CA THR A 29 -10.86 5.27 3.95
C THR A 29 -9.86 5.98 4.87
N ASN A 30 -10.28 6.29 6.09
CA ASN A 30 -9.39 6.74 7.18
C ASN A 30 -9.23 5.68 8.27
N ASN A 31 -9.78 4.47 8.07
CA ASN A 31 -9.73 3.41 9.06
C ASN A 31 -8.32 2.76 9.06
N PRO A 32 -7.58 2.76 10.19
CA PRO A 32 -6.22 2.24 10.25
C PRO A 32 -6.06 0.78 9.85
N GLU A 33 -7.01 -0.09 10.22
CA GLU A 33 -6.95 -1.51 9.87
C GLU A 33 -7.17 -1.74 8.38
N ILE A 34 -8.09 -0.97 7.78
CA ILE A 34 -8.30 -1.02 6.33
C ILE A 34 -7.06 -0.51 5.59
N ILE A 35 -6.46 0.60 6.03
CA ILE A 35 -5.24 1.14 5.40
C ILE A 35 -4.11 0.10 5.43
N ARG A 36 -3.87 -0.52 6.60
CA ARG A 36 -2.90 -1.62 6.73
C ARG A 36 -3.20 -2.78 5.79
N LYS A 37 -4.49 -3.14 5.65
CA LYS A 37 -4.90 -4.21 4.74
C LYS A 37 -4.66 -3.83 3.27
N ILE A 38 -4.93 -2.60 2.85
CA ILE A 38 -4.62 -2.11 1.50
C ILE A 38 -3.11 -2.16 1.25
N ILE A 39 -2.28 -1.71 2.21
CA ILE A 39 -0.81 -1.78 2.11
C ILE A 39 -0.34 -3.23 1.92
N SER A 40 -0.96 -4.21 2.60
CA SER A 40 -0.63 -5.63 2.40
C SER A 40 -0.91 -6.13 0.98
N LYS A 41 -1.84 -5.49 0.24
CA LYS A 41 -2.19 -5.84 -1.14
C LYS A 41 -1.20 -5.29 -2.17
N LEU A 42 -0.24 -4.46 -1.76
CA LEU A 42 0.92 -4.09 -2.60
C LEU A 42 1.80 -5.30 -2.94
N ASP A 43 1.66 -6.42 -2.23
CA ASP A 43 2.31 -7.71 -2.53
C ASP A 43 1.32 -8.81 -2.97
N ASP A 44 0.13 -8.44 -3.44
CA ASP A 44 -0.80 -9.45 -3.97
C ASP A 44 -0.17 -10.20 -5.17
N PRO A 45 -0.40 -11.51 -5.34
CA PRO A 45 0.13 -12.27 -6.47
C PRO A 45 -0.31 -11.68 -7.82
N GLU A 46 -1.52 -11.13 -7.89
CA GLU A 46 -2.10 -10.55 -9.10
C GLU A 46 -1.61 -9.11 -9.31
N ILE A 47 -0.95 -8.86 -10.46
CA ILE A 47 -0.37 -7.54 -10.78
C ILE A 47 -1.45 -6.44 -10.76
N ALA A 48 -2.64 -6.74 -11.28
CA ALA A 48 -3.76 -5.80 -11.31
C ALA A 48 -4.22 -5.40 -9.90
N VAL A 49 -4.21 -6.33 -8.94
CA VAL A 49 -4.57 -6.05 -7.55
C VAL A 49 -3.53 -5.16 -6.88
N ARG A 50 -2.23 -5.36 -7.17
CA ARG A 50 -1.17 -4.47 -6.70
C ARG A 50 -1.35 -3.05 -7.23
N GLY A 51 -1.68 -2.92 -8.51
CA GLY A 51 -1.96 -1.63 -9.16
C GLY A 51 -3.14 -0.91 -8.51
N GLU A 52 -4.22 -1.63 -8.22
CA GLU A 52 -5.40 -1.04 -7.57
C GLU A 52 -5.11 -0.64 -6.11
N ALA A 53 -4.35 -1.46 -5.38
CA ALA A 53 -3.93 -1.12 -4.02
C ALA A 53 -3.04 0.14 -4.00
N PHE A 54 -2.13 0.27 -4.96
CA PHE A 54 -1.34 1.48 -5.16
C PHE A 54 -2.23 2.70 -5.46
N SER A 55 -3.14 2.58 -6.43
CA SER A 55 -4.08 3.64 -6.82
C SER A 55 -4.92 4.09 -5.62
N SER A 56 -5.46 3.14 -4.86
CA SER A 56 -6.27 3.41 -3.67
C SER A 56 -5.50 4.19 -2.60
N LEU A 57 -4.21 3.90 -2.39
CA LEU A 57 -3.37 4.62 -1.42
C LEU A 57 -2.94 5.99 -1.97
N LEU A 58 -2.61 6.08 -3.26
CA LEU A 58 -2.21 7.32 -3.90
C LEU A 58 -3.35 8.35 -3.87
N LEU A 59 -4.56 7.94 -4.24
CA LEU A 59 -5.74 8.80 -4.33
C LEU A 59 -6.36 9.16 -2.97
N ASN A 60 -5.91 8.55 -1.88
CA ASN A 60 -6.49 8.77 -0.56
C ASN A 60 -6.13 10.15 0.01
N GLU A 61 -7.08 11.06 0.16
CA GLU A 61 -6.77 12.43 0.60
C GLU A 61 -6.54 12.58 2.11
N ASN A 62 -6.68 11.48 2.89
CA ASN A 62 -6.44 11.51 4.33
C ASN A 62 -4.95 11.48 4.68
N LYS A 63 -4.63 11.84 5.93
CA LYS A 63 -3.28 11.72 6.49
C LYS A 63 -2.94 10.26 6.80
N ILE A 64 -2.39 9.54 5.82
CA ILE A 64 -2.03 8.11 5.93
C ILE A 64 -0.52 7.85 5.89
N SER A 65 0.31 8.90 5.82
CA SER A 65 1.75 8.82 5.61
C SER A 65 2.46 7.98 6.68
N GLU A 66 1.98 7.99 7.94
CA GLU A 66 2.55 7.14 9.00
C GLU A 66 2.46 5.64 8.69
N PHE A 67 1.37 5.18 8.07
CA PHE A 67 1.19 3.78 7.71
C PHE A 67 2.08 3.39 6.53
N LEU A 68 2.25 4.31 5.57
CA LEU A 68 3.12 4.11 4.43
C LEU A 68 4.60 4.10 4.85
N ILE A 69 5.01 4.97 5.77
CA ILE A 69 6.36 4.98 6.37
C ILE A 69 6.62 3.67 7.11
N GLN A 70 5.65 3.15 7.85
CA GLN A 70 5.76 1.80 8.45
C GLN A 70 5.95 0.72 7.37
N GLY A 71 5.29 0.85 6.21
CA GLY A 71 5.46 -0.01 5.04
C GLY A 71 6.90 -0.07 4.51
N LEU A 72 7.68 1.00 4.65
CA LEU A 72 9.10 1.04 4.25
C LEU A 72 9.99 0.09 5.07
N SER A 73 9.54 -0.30 6.27
CA SER A 73 10.23 -1.27 7.13
C SER A 73 9.84 -2.73 6.85
N SER A 74 8.99 -2.99 5.86
CA SER A 74 8.57 -4.34 5.50
C SER A 74 9.75 -5.20 5.03
N THR A 75 9.72 -6.49 5.35
CA THR A 75 10.64 -7.48 4.76
C THR A 75 10.28 -7.80 3.31
N ASN A 76 9.05 -7.48 2.89
CA ASN A 76 8.61 -7.68 1.52
C ASN A 76 9.01 -6.51 0.63
N LYS A 77 9.76 -6.81 -0.44
CA LYS A 77 10.29 -5.82 -1.38
C LYS A 77 9.19 -5.03 -2.12
N ASN A 78 8.04 -5.63 -2.43
CA ASN A 78 6.96 -4.98 -3.15
C ASN A 78 6.26 -3.97 -2.23
N ILE A 79 5.92 -4.37 -0.99
CA ILE A 79 5.35 -3.45 0.00
C ILE A 79 6.28 -2.26 0.20
N LYS A 80 7.58 -2.51 0.39
CA LYS A 80 8.58 -1.47 0.60
C LYS A 80 8.70 -0.52 -0.60
N ALA A 81 8.91 -1.06 -1.80
CA ALA A 81 9.09 -0.27 -3.02
C ALA A 81 7.83 0.54 -3.38
N PHE A 82 6.65 -0.07 -3.33
CA PHE A 82 5.42 0.64 -3.66
C PHE A 82 5.00 1.64 -2.58
N SER A 83 5.25 1.37 -1.30
CA SER A 83 5.02 2.40 -0.25
C SER A 83 5.91 3.62 -0.47
N ALA A 84 7.17 3.41 -0.89
CA ALA A 84 8.08 4.49 -1.24
C ALA A 84 7.55 5.33 -2.41
N LEU A 85 7.11 4.66 -3.49
CA LEU A 85 6.50 5.34 -4.64
C LEU A 85 5.22 6.08 -4.26
N VAL A 86 4.34 5.51 -3.44
CA VAL A 86 3.13 6.20 -2.99
C VAL A 86 3.51 7.47 -2.23
N LEU A 87 4.42 7.40 -1.26
CA LEU A 87 4.88 8.56 -0.49
C LEU A 87 5.46 9.66 -1.40
N ALA A 88 6.29 9.26 -2.38
CA ALA A 88 6.86 10.20 -3.34
C ALA A 88 5.80 10.88 -4.22
N ASN A 89 4.83 10.11 -4.74
CA ASN A 89 3.76 10.65 -5.60
C ASN A 89 2.72 11.47 -4.83
N ARG A 90 2.65 11.30 -3.51
CA ARG A 90 1.84 12.13 -2.61
C ARG A 90 2.56 13.37 -2.11
N GLU A 91 3.84 13.53 -2.46
CA GLU A 91 4.70 14.62 -1.97
C GLU A 91 4.81 14.66 -0.42
N ASP A 92 4.74 13.49 0.22
CA ASP A 92 4.81 13.34 1.67
C ASP A 92 6.24 13.59 2.20
N SER A 93 6.62 14.86 2.30
CA SER A 93 7.97 15.29 2.69
C SER A 93 8.43 14.78 4.08
N ASP A 94 7.48 14.48 4.97
CA ASP A 94 7.75 13.84 6.27
C ASP A 94 8.43 12.47 6.13
N ALA A 95 8.31 11.81 4.97
CA ALA A 95 8.91 10.51 4.71
C ALA A 95 10.37 10.57 4.22
N ILE A 96 10.91 11.74 3.87
CA ILE A 96 12.25 11.89 3.29
C ILE A 96 13.32 11.14 4.10
N PRO A 97 13.42 11.28 5.44
CA PRO A 97 14.43 10.55 6.21
C PRO A 97 14.32 9.03 6.11
N ALA A 98 13.09 8.51 5.96
CA ALA A 98 12.87 7.07 5.81
C ALA A 98 13.17 6.59 4.38
N LEU A 99 12.88 7.41 3.36
CA LEU A 99 13.19 7.14 1.96
C LEU A 99 14.70 7.12 1.71
N GLU A 100 15.47 8.03 2.31
CA GLU A 100 16.93 8.06 2.20
C GLU A 100 17.59 6.72 2.62
N LEU A 101 17.03 6.04 3.63
CA LEU A 101 17.52 4.72 4.06
C LEU A 101 17.35 3.65 2.98
N LEU A 102 16.33 3.77 2.12
CA LEU A 102 16.06 2.81 1.06
C LEU A 102 17.06 2.86 -0.09
N THR A 103 17.82 3.95 -0.23
CA THR A 103 18.91 4.07 -1.23
C THR A 103 20.02 3.02 -1.04
N LYS A 104 20.08 2.40 0.15
CA LYS A 104 21.03 1.34 0.52
C LYS A 104 20.39 -0.04 0.65
N ASP A 105 19.10 -0.19 0.30
CA ASP A 105 18.40 -1.46 0.41
C ASP A 105 19.05 -2.55 -0.47
N PRO A 106 19.13 -3.82 -0.04
CA PRO A 106 19.68 -4.90 -0.85
C PRO A 106 18.94 -5.11 -2.18
N SER A 107 17.63 -4.85 -2.22
CA SER A 107 16.81 -4.98 -3.43
C SER A 107 17.07 -3.80 -4.37
N SER A 108 17.51 -4.08 -5.60
CA SER A 108 17.65 -3.04 -6.64
C SER A 108 16.34 -2.33 -6.93
N MET A 109 15.21 -3.06 -6.94
CA MET A 109 13.88 -2.50 -7.14
C MET A 109 13.53 -1.46 -6.07
N VAL A 110 13.88 -1.74 -4.82
CA VAL A 110 13.60 -0.82 -3.71
C VAL A 110 14.45 0.45 -3.86
N ARG A 111 15.75 0.30 -4.15
CA ARG A 111 16.64 1.45 -4.37
C ARG A 111 16.17 2.36 -5.49
N SER A 112 15.57 1.81 -6.55
CA SER A 112 15.01 2.60 -7.66
C SER A 112 13.72 3.35 -7.31
N CYS A 113 13.09 3.03 -6.18
CA CYS A 113 11.86 3.68 -5.70
C CYS A 113 12.11 4.64 -4.51
N ALA A 114 13.35 4.70 -4.03
CA ALA A 114 13.79 5.52 -2.91
C ALA A 114 13.96 6.99 -3.29
#